data_AF-A0A376MUK4-F1
#
_entry.id   AF-A0A376MUK4-F1
#
_cell.length_a   1.000
_cell.length_b   1.000
_cell.length_c   1.000
_cell.angle_alpha   90.00
_cell.angle_beta   90.00
_cell.angle_gamma   90.00
#
_symmetry.space_group_name_H-M   'P 1'
#
loop_
_entity.id
_entity.type
_entity.pdbx_description
1 polymer ?
#
loop_
_entity_poly.entity_id
_entity_poly.type
_entity_poly.pdbx_seq_one_letter_code
_entity_poly.pdbx_strand_id
1 'polypeptide(L)' 'MQPKWLQISPTVEALRQHLAAQSDRWALALEDGKLLAAVNQTLVSFDHPLTDGDEVAFFPPVTGG' A
#
# COMPACT_ATOMS: atom_id res chain seq x y z
N MET A 1 28.67 3.58 15.54
CA MET A 1 27.62 4.34 14.83
C MET A 1 26.85 3.37 13.98
N GLN A 2 25.57 3.12 14.28
CA GLN A 2 24.73 2.27 13.43
C GLN A 2 24.43 3.05 12.13
N PRO A 3 24.68 2.48 10.94
CA PRO A 3 24.46 3.19 9.69
C PRO A 3 22.97 3.46 9.45
N LYS A 4 22.70 4.46 8.59
CA LYS A 4 21.39 4.99 8.20
C LYS A 4 20.59 4.00 7.31
N TRP A 5 20.52 2.75 7.72
CA TRP A 5 19.68 1.69 7.17
C TRP A 5 18.75 1.11 8.23
N LEU A 6 18.48 1.85 9.33
CA LEU A 6 17.28 1.61 10.13
C LEU A 6 16.14 1.45 9.13
N GLN A 7 15.74 0.20 8.92
CA GLN A 7 14.85 -0.20 7.85
C GLN A 7 13.56 0.54 8.11
N ILE A 8 13.32 1.58 7.33
CA ILE A 8 11.95 1.94 7.02
C ILE A 8 11.49 0.74 6.21
N SER A 9 10.96 -0.28 6.88
CA SER A 9 10.28 -1.37 6.20
C SER A 9 9.20 -0.71 5.36
N PRO A 10 9.27 -0.80 4.02
CA PRO A 10 8.28 -0.14 3.18
C PRO A 10 6.92 -0.74 3.54
N THR A 11 5.95 0.08 3.91
CA THR A 11 4.60 -0.42 4.22
C THR A 11 3.72 -0.33 2.98
N VAL A 12 2.58 -1.02 3.02
CA VAL A 12 1.53 -0.87 2.01
C VAL A 12 1.11 0.61 1.86
N GLU A 13 1.06 1.39 2.95
CA GLU A 13 0.78 2.83 2.90
C GLU A 13 1.85 3.62 2.16
N ALA A 14 3.13 3.36 2.47
CA ALA A 14 4.23 4.03 1.78
C ALA A 14 4.22 3.73 0.27
N LEU A 15 3.89 2.50 -0.11
CA LEU A 15 3.70 2.12 -1.51
C LEU A 15 2.50 2.84 -2.14
N ARG A 16 1.35 2.88 -1.47
CA ARG A 16 0.14 3.58 -1.96
C ARG A 16 0.44 5.05 -2.21
N GLN A 17 1.09 5.74 -1.27
CA GLN A 17 1.45 7.15 -1.39
C GLN A 17 2.42 7.38 -2.57
N HIS A 18 3.42 6.52 -2.73
CA HIS A 18 4.37 6.60 -3.83
C HIS A 18 3.67 6.49 -5.20
N LEU A 19 2.75 5.53 -5.34
CA LEU A 19 1.98 5.30 -6.56
C LEU A 19 0.98 6.44 -6.83
N ALA A 20 0.29 6.92 -5.79
CA ALA A 20 -0.64 8.04 -5.88
C ALA A 20 0.03 9.34 -6.37
N ALA A 21 1.29 9.56 -6.01
CA ALA A 21 2.06 10.74 -6.43
C ALA A 21 2.47 10.73 -7.91
N GLN A 22 2.27 9.63 -8.65
CA GLN A 22 2.71 9.53 -10.05
C GLN A 22 1.81 10.30 -11.03
N SER A 23 0.52 10.49 -10.73
CA SER A 23 -0.39 11.31 -11.54
C SER A 23 -1.73 11.55 -10.83
N ASP A 24 -2.48 12.56 -11.28
CA ASP A 24 -3.82 12.86 -10.75
C ASP A 24 -4.79 11.68 -10.85
N ARG A 25 -4.70 10.88 -11.93
CA ARG A 25 -5.53 9.67 -12.09
C ARG A 25 -5.21 8.62 -11.04
N TRP A 26 -3.94 8.46 -10.70
CA TRP A 26 -3.50 7.52 -9.66
C TRP A 26 -3.86 8.04 -8.27
N ALA A 27 -3.70 9.35 -8.03
CA ALA A 27 -4.12 9.99 -6.79
C ALA A 27 -5.62 9.78 -6.52
N LEU A 28 -6.47 9.93 -7.54
CA LEU A 28 -7.91 9.69 -7.43
C LEU A 28 -8.24 8.20 -7.20
N ALA A 29 -7.57 7.28 -7.91
CA ALA A 29 -7.85 5.85 -7.79
C ALA A 29 -7.38 5.24 -6.46
N LEU A 30 -6.33 5.83 -5.87
CA LEU A 30 -5.71 5.37 -4.63
C LEU A 30 -6.01 6.31 -3.46
N GLU A 31 -7.05 7.14 -3.56
CA GLU A 31 -7.46 8.05 -2.49
C GLU A 31 -7.78 7.28 -1.19
N ASP A 32 -7.47 7.90 -0.06
CA ASP A 32 -7.68 7.30 1.26
C ASP A 32 -9.18 7.25 1.65
N GLY A 33 -9.53 6.35 2.55
CA GLY A 33 -10.80 6.34 3.28
C GLY A 33 -11.57 5.03 3.20
N LYS A 34 -11.53 4.35 2.05
CA LYS A 34 -12.23 3.05 1.86
C LYS A 34 -11.48 2.04 1.00
N LEU A 35 -10.26 2.37 0.58
CA LEU A 35 -9.42 1.46 -0.20
C LEU A 35 -9.08 0.24 0.66
N LEU A 36 -9.13 -0.94 0.07
CA LEU A 36 -8.66 -2.18 0.68
C LEU A 36 -7.32 -2.56 0.04
N ALA A 37 -6.47 -3.20 0.82
CA ALA A 37 -5.21 -3.75 0.34
C ALA A 37 -5.07 -5.23 0.68
N ALA A 38 -4.48 -5.98 -0.24
CA ALA A 38 -4.04 -7.35 0.00
C ALA A 38 -2.56 -7.50 -0.33
N VAL A 39 -1.87 -8.31 0.47
CA VAL A 39 -0.50 -8.79 0.21
C VAL A 39 -0.56 -10.30 0.13
N ASN A 40 -0.03 -10.87 -0.94
CA ASN A 40 -0.04 -12.33 -1.18
C ASN A 40 -1.45 -12.94 -0.95
N GLN A 41 -2.42 -12.36 -1.67
CA GLN A 41 -3.84 -12.76 -1.68
C GLN A 41 -4.57 -12.69 -0.33
N THR A 42 -3.98 -12.05 0.69
CA THR A 42 -4.57 -11.89 2.02
C THR A 42 -4.81 -10.42 2.32
N LEU A 43 -6.01 -10.05 2.81
CA LEU A 43 -6.31 -8.68 3.22
C LEU A 43 -5.46 -8.27 4.42
N VAL A 44 -4.86 -7.08 4.36
CA VAL A 44 -3.96 -6.56 5.40
C VAL A 44 -4.25 -5.08 5.69
N SER A 45 -3.77 -4.62 6.85
CA SER A 45 -3.73 -3.17 7.15
C SER A 45 -2.70 -2.46 6.26
N PHE A 46 -2.88 -1.17 6.05
CA PHE A 46 -1.92 -0.31 5.34
C PHE A 46 -0.56 -0.20 6.05
N ASP A 47 -0.50 -0.51 7.35
CA ASP A 47 0.75 -0.61 8.12
C ASP A 47 1.52 -1.92 7.87
N HIS A 48 0.98 -2.85 7.07
CA HIS A 48 1.64 -4.11 6.79
C HIS A 48 3.00 -3.88 6.10
N PRO A 49 4.10 -4.46 6.61
CA PRO A 49 5.41 -4.33 6.00
C PRO A 49 5.49 -5.15 4.71
N LEU A 50 6.16 -4.60 3.70
CA LEU A 50 6.42 -5.24 2.42
C LEU A 50 7.85 -5.77 2.37
N THR A 51 8.00 -6.87 1.66
CA THR A 51 9.27 -7.50 1.30
C THR A 51 9.41 -7.55 -0.22
N ASP A 52 10.65 -7.58 -0.71
CA ASP A 52 10.90 -7.79 -2.12
C ASP A 52 10.25 -9.10 -2.60
N GLY A 53 9.55 -9.03 -3.74
CA GLY A 53 8.78 -10.14 -4.30
C GLY A 53 7.31 -10.24 -3.84
N ASP A 54 6.85 -9.42 -2.90
CA ASP A 54 5.43 -9.41 -2.49
C ASP A 54 4.49 -8.96 -3.61
N GLU A 55 3.37 -9.66 -3.76
CA GLU A 55 2.28 -9.23 -4.64
C GLU A 55 1.30 -8.36 -3.85
N VAL A 56 1.16 -7.09 -4.26
CA VAL A 56 0.25 -6.13 -3.64
C VAL A 56 -0.92 -5.83 -4.58
N ALA A 57 -2.14 -5.85 -4.04
CA ALA A 57 -3.33 -5.47 -4.77
C ALA A 57 -4.17 -4.45 -3.98
N PHE A 58 -4.67 -3.44 -4.68
CA PHE A 58 -5.57 -2.41 -4.14
C PHE A 58 -6.96 -2.58 -4.76
N PHE A 59 -7.99 -2.52 -3.92
CA PHE A 59 -9.37 -2.70 -4.37
C PHE A 59 -10.28 -1.61 -3.79
N PRO A 60 -11.30 -1.15 -4.52
CA PRO A 60 -12.32 -0.29 -3.95
C PRO A 60 -13.05 -1.01 -2.80
N PRO A 61 -13.76 -0.28 -1.92
CA PRO A 61 -14.59 -0.91 -0.90
C PRO A 61 -15.58 -1.88 -1.53
N VAL A 62 -15.62 -3.10 -1.00
CA VAL A 62 -16.64 -4.06 -1.38
C VAL A 62 -17.97 -3.60 -0.79
N THR A 63 -18.94 -3.31 -1.66
CA THR A 63 -20.34 -3.23 -1.26
C THR A 63 -20.91 -4.63 -1.47
N GLY A 64 -21.15 -5.35 -0.38
CA GLY A 64 -21.89 -6.61 -0.45
C GLY A 64 -23.30 -6.35 -0.98
N GLY A 65 -23.86 -7.34 -1.68
CA GLY A 65 -25.31 -7.51 -1.77
C GLY A 65 -25.88 -7.96 -0.42
#